data_AF-A0A6J2Y5G4-F1
#
_entry.id   AF-A0A6J2Y5G4-F1
#
_cell.length_a   1.000
_cell.length_b   1.000
_cell.length_c   1.000
_cell.angle_alpha   90.00
_cell.angle_beta   90.00
_cell.angle_gamma   90.00
#
_symmetry.space_group_name_H-M   'P 1'
#
loop_
_entity.id
_entity.type
_entity.pdbx_description
1 polymer ?
#
loop_
_entity_poly.entity_id
_entity_poly.type
_entity_poly.pdbx_seq_one_letter_code
_entity_poly.pdbx_strand_id
1 'polypeptide(L)'
;MRIEIRPDFGNGTTQGTETITFQPAEDTDTITFHANKIDIDSQSLDIRSSDGQNGDSLPIRSHDYLEGQRYRIVVDQKLKKDKTYSLNLRYQGELNNQLQGFYKSHYQSPSGETRIAASTQFSPTDARRAFPCFDEPYFKAKFTIRLARPGNMSTLSNMPLERSEILPTVEGAWYWDNYPETPEMPTYLVAFVMSDLISMQSSDRNIKVWARKEYLSQTNYAANIAPTILRYFEDYFRVYGKLVKKRIEEEYRDMEAEEQAGFRAGRSTVDHLFTLTQIIEKKMARNQEIHLLYIDLKKAYDVYPSLNCGKPSRKRISA
;
A
#
# COMPACT_ATOMS: atom_id res chain seq x y z
N MET A 1 -7.16 -0.42 -3.20
CA MET A 1 -7.65 -1.69 -3.77
C MET A 1 -8.22 -2.56 -2.67
N ARG A 2 -9.38 -3.16 -2.90
CA ARG A 2 -9.99 -4.14 -2.00
C ARG A 2 -10.00 -5.49 -2.71
N ILE A 3 -9.42 -6.50 -2.09
CA ILE A 3 -9.19 -7.83 -2.69
C ILE A 3 -9.84 -8.89 -1.80
N GLU A 4 -10.74 -9.69 -2.35
CA GLU A 4 -11.33 -10.85 -1.69
C GLU A 4 -10.97 -12.10 -2.48
N ILE A 5 -10.32 -13.09 -1.85
CA ILE A 5 -9.86 -14.32 -2.51
C ILE A 5 -10.36 -15.55 -1.75
N ARG A 6 -10.96 -16.48 -2.48
CA ARG A 6 -11.34 -17.82 -2.02
C ARG A 6 -10.63 -18.88 -2.86
N PRO A 7 -9.68 -19.64 -2.30
CA PRO A 7 -9.05 -20.76 -2.99
C PRO A 7 -9.97 -21.98 -3.03
N ASP A 8 -9.87 -22.72 -4.13
CA ASP A 8 -10.34 -24.09 -4.27
C ASP A 8 -9.10 -24.99 -4.42
N PHE A 9 -8.69 -25.61 -3.31
CA PHE A 9 -7.51 -26.46 -3.27
C PHE A 9 -7.63 -27.72 -4.12
N GLY A 10 -8.85 -28.24 -4.28
CA GLY A 10 -9.15 -29.45 -5.04
C GLY A 10 -8.99 -29.22 -6.53
N ASN A 11 -9.61 -28.16 -7.04
CA ASN A 11 -9.53 -27.79 -8.46
C ASN A 11 -8.25 -27.02 -8.81
N GLY A 12 -7.51 -26.50 -7.83
CA GLY A 12 -6.31 -25.71 -8.09
C GLY A 12 -6.63 -24.35 -8.68
N THR A 13 -7.76 -23.75 -8.27
CA THR A 13 -8.24 -22.46 -8.77
C THR A 13 -8.52 -21.50 -7.62
N THR A 14 -8.69 -20.22 -7.93
CA THR A 14 -9.12 -19.21 -6.96
C THR A 14 -10.29 -18.45 -7.53
N GLN A 15 -11.23 -18.08 -6.67
CA GLN A 15 -12.28 -17.12 -7.01
C GLN A 15 -11.97 -15.81 -6.32
N GLY A 16 -11.93 -14.74 -7.10
CA GLY A 16 -11.62 -13.41 -6.62
C GLY A 16 -12.73 -12.42 -6.90
N THR A 17 -12.91 -11.49 -5.98
CA THR A 17 -13.68 -10.27 -6.17
C THR A 17 -12.79 -9.11 -5.81
N GLU A 18 -12.75 -8.07 -6.63
CA GLU A 18 -11.94 -6.90 -6.35
C GLU A 18 -12.63 -5.59 -6.69
N THR A 19 -12.23 -4.56 -5.95
CA THR A 19 -12.55 -3.16 -6.24
C THR A 19 -11.25 -2.37 -6.36
N ILE A 20 -11.03 -1.80 -7.54
CA ILE A 20 -9.89 -0.95 -7.85
C ILE A 20 -10.37 0.49 -7.92
N THR A 21 -9.90 1.32 -7.01
CA THR A 21 -10.14 2.77 -7.05
C THR A 21 -8.96 3.45 -7.72
N PHE A 22 -9.22 4.31 -8.70
CA PHE A 22 -8.17 4.96 -9.50
C PHE A 22 -8.58 6.35 -9.98
N GLN A 23 -7.58 7.14 -10.41
CA GLN A 23 -7.75 8.46 -11.02
C GLN A 23 -6.96 8.50 -12.34
N PRO A 24 -7.59 8.83 -13.48
CA PRO A 24 -6.87 9.01 -14.74
C PRO A 24 -5.93 10.21 -14.69
N ALA A 25 -4.72 10.06 -15.22
CA ALA A 25 -3.76 11.17 -15.36
C ALA A 25 -4.13 12.12 -16.52
N GLU A 26 -4.94 11.64 -17.46
CA GLU A 26 -5.48 12.37 -18.60
C GLU A 26 -6.89 11.86 -18.95
N ASP A 27 -7.64 12.65 -19.71
CA ASP A 27 -8.96 12.23 -20.20
C ASP A 27 -8.82 11.02 -21.12
N THR A 28 -9.41 9.88 -20.74
CA THR A 28 -9.29 8.60 -21.45
C THR A 28 -10.62 7.87 -21.51
N ASP A 29 -10.85 7.06 -22.54
CA ASP A 29 -11.97 6.12 -22.62
C ASP A 29 -11.53 4.68 -22.33
N THR A 30 -10.26 4.46 -22.01
CA THR A 30 -9.64 3.14 -21.95
C THR A 30 -8.93 2.93 -20.61
N ILE A 31 -9.22 1.79 -19.98
CA ILE A 31 -8.53 1.28 -18.79
C ILE A 31 -7.76 0.04 -19.21
N THR A 32 -6.46 -0.03 -18.94
CA THR A 32 -5.64 -1.21 -19.20
C THR A 32 -4.87 -1.59 -17.95
N PHE A 33 -4.98 -2.84 -17.53
CA PHE A 33 -4.28 -3.40 -16.36
C PHE A 33 -3.71 -4.78 -16.68
N HIS A 34 -2.91 -5.32 -15.77
CA HIS A 34 -2.26 -6.61 -15.94
C HIS A 34 -3.15 -7.75 -15.42
N ALA A 35 -3.22 -8.83 -16.20
CA ALA A 35 -3.89 -10.07 -15.85
C ALA A 35 -3.18 -11.23 -16.58
N ASN A 36 -2.75 -12.25 -15.86
CA ASN A 36 -2.03 -13.39 -16.41
C ASN A 36 -2.64 -14.70 -15.91
N LYS A 37 -3.19 -15.51 -16.82
CA LYS A 37 -3.97 -16.72 -16.49
C LYS A 37 -5.11 -16.44 -15.50
N ILE A 38 -5.80 -15.33 -15.72
CA ILE A 38 -7.00 -14.94 -14.96
C ILE A 38 -8.16 -14.83 -15.93
N ASP A 39 -9.25 -15.54 -15.63
CA ASP A 39 -10.52 -15.46 -16.35
C ASP A 39 -11.44 -14.44 -15.66
N ILE A 40 -11.72 -13.32 -16.33
CA ILE A 40 -12.51 -12.22 -15.78
C ILE A 40 -13.97 -12.44 -16.17
N ASP A 41 -14.86 -12.44 -15.18
CA ASP A 41 -16.30 -12.52 -15.41
C ASP A 41 -16.79 -11.20 -16.01
N SER A 42 -16.98 -11.18 -17.33
CA SER A 42 -17.41 -9.99 -18.08
C SER A 42 -18.74 -9.42 -17.59
N GLN A 43 -19.64 -10.24 -17.04
CA GLN A 43 -20.93 -9.78 -16.50
C GLN A 43 -20.80 -9.06 -15.16
N SER A 44 -19.64 -9.20 -14.49
CA SER A 44 -19.37 -8.55 -13.21
C SER A 44 -18.66 -7.21 -13.33
N LEU A 45 -18.21 -6.85 -14.54
CA LEU A 45 -17.50 -5.59 -14.79
C LEU A 45 -18.44 -4.41 -14.54
N ASP A 46 -18.10 -3.58 -13.56
CA ASP A 46 -18.89 -2.40 -13.20
C ASP A 46 -17.94 -1.25 -12.86
N ILE A 47 -18.02 -0.16 -13.63
CA ILE A 47 -17.21 1.03 -13.43
C ILE A 47 -18.11 2.15 -12.93
N ARG A 48 -17.79 2.76 -11.80
CA ARG A 48 -18.58 3.85 -11.22
C ARG A 48 -17.76 5.11 -11.01
N SER A 49 -18.38 6.26 -11.24
CA SER A 49 -17.84 7.57 -10.85
C SER A 49 -18.10 7.83 -9.37
N SER A 50 -17.12 8.34 -8.62
CA SER A 50 -17.28 8.60 -7.18
C SER A 50 -17.99 9.91 -6.85
N ASP A 51 -18.33 10.72 -7.86
CA ASP A 51 -18.88 12.09 -7.70
C ASP A 51 -20.42 12.15 -7.47
N GLY A 52 -21.10 11.04 -7.18
CA GLY A 52 -22.55 10.99 -6.96
C GLY A 52 -22.96 10.15 -5.75
N GLN A 53 -24.07 10.50 -5.08
CA GLN A 53 -24.60 9.81 -3.89
C GLN A 53 -24.99 8.33 -4.09
N ASN A 54 -24.89 7.82 -5.31
CA ASN A 54 -24.70 6.41 -5.65
C ASN A 54 -24.07 6.47 -7.04
N GLY A 55 -22.74 6.46 -7.12
CA GLY A 55 -22.00 6.70 -8.35
C GLY A 55 -22.61 6.03 -9.58
N ASP A 56 -22.92 6.81 -10.61
CA ASP A 56 -23.52 6.30 -11.85
C ASP A 56 -22.58 5.25 -12.47
N SER A 57 -23.16 4.09 -12.82
CA SER A 57 -22.44 3.06 -13.57
C SER A 57 -22.20 3.55 -14.99
N LEU A 58 -20.95 3.45 -15.44
CA LEU A 58 -20.52 3.86 -16.76
C LEU A 58 -20.67 2.69 -17.74
N PRO A 59 -21.38 2.88 -18.86
CA PRO A 59 -21.50 1.85 -19.88
C PRO A 59 -20.14 1.43 -20.44
N ILE A 60 -19.91 0.11 -20.44
CA ILE A 60 -18.73 -0.51 -21.03
C ILE A 60 -19.04 -0.82 -22.49
N ARG A 61 -18.27 -0.21 -23.40
CA ARG A 61 -18.36 -0.40 -24.85
C ARG A 61 -17.82 -1.76 -25.28
N SER A 62 -16.65 -2.12 -24.75
CA SER A 62 -15.97 -3.37 -25.07
C SER A 62 -14.91 -3.72 -24.03
N HIS A 63 -14.50 -4.98 -23.99
CA HIS A 63 -13.38 -5.44 -23.20
C HIS A 63 -12.68 -6.61 -23.91
N ASP A 64 -11.37 -6.75 -23.71
CA ASP A 64 -10.56 -7.76 -24.38
C ASP A 64 -9.25 -8.06 -23.67
N TYR A 65 -8.75 -9.29 -23.86
CA TYR A 65 -7.40 -9.68 -23.49
C TYR A 65 -6.42 -9.22 -24.57
N LEU A 66 -5.37 -8.53 -24.15
CA LEU A 66 -4.30 -8.04 -25.01
C LEU A 66 -3.03 -8.87 -24.84
N GLU A 67 -2.16 -8.80 -25.85
CA GLU A 67 -0.79 -9.30 -25.73
C GLU A 67 -0.04 -8.63 -24.57
N GLY A 68 0.90 -9.38 -24.00
CA GLY A 68 1.71 -8.92 -22.86
C GLY A 68 1.01 -9.02 -21.50
N GLN A 69 0.07 -9.96 -21.33
CA GLN A 69 -0.63 -10.22 -20.06
C GLN A 69 -1.42 -9.01 -19.57
N ARG A 70 -2.16 -8.37 -20.48
CA ARG A 70 -2.96 -7.18 -20.20
C ARG A 70 -4.42 -7.43 -20.53
N TYR A 71 -5.28 -6.73 -19.81
CA TYR A 71 -6.70 -6.70 -20.04
C TYR A 71 -7.13 -5.26 -20.24
N ARG A 72 -7.97 -5.03 -21.25
CA ARG A 72 -8.45 -3.70 -21.61
C ARG A 72 -9.95 -3.63 -21.46
N ILE A 73 -10.41 -2.52 -20.90
CA ILE A 73 -11.81 -2.12 -20.84
C ILE A 73 -11.94 -0.76 -21.52
N VAL A 74 -12.95 -0.62 -22.35
CA VAL A 74 -13.26 0.60 -23.10
C VAL A 74 -14.66 1.05 -22.70
N VAL A 75 -14.81 2.29 -22.25
CA VAL A 75 -16.07 2.88 -21.80
C VAL A 75 -16.64 3.84 -22.84
N ASP A 76 -17.97 4.00 -22.88
CA ASP A 76 -18.62 4.94 -23.81
C ASP A 76 -18.39 6.41 -23.41
N GLN A 77 -18.26 6.66 -22.12
CA GLN A 77 -18.08 8.00 -21.57
C GLN A 77 -16.63 8.17 -21.11
N LYS A 78 -15.95 9.21 -21.62
CA LYS A 78 -14.56 9.50 -21.22
C LYS A 78 -14.45 9.69 -19.71
N LEU A 79 -13.54 8.92 -19.11
CA LEU A 79 -13.03 9.11 -17.77
C LEU A 79 -12.22 10.40 -17.75
N LYS A 80 -12.57 11.29 -16.83
CA LYS A 80 -11.96 12.61 -16.73
C LYS A 80 -10.73 12.56 -15.85
N LYS A 81 -9.72 13.34 -16.25
CA LYS A 81 -8.52 13.55 -15.47
C LYS A 81 -8.86 13.93 -14.01
N ASP A 82 -8.09 13.39 -13.07
CA ASP A 82 -8.16 13.65 -11.62
C ASP A 82 -9.51 13.30 -10.95
N LYS A 83 -10.48 12.73 -11.70
CA LYS A 83 -11.71 12.20 -11.13
C LYS A 83 -11.53 10.78 -10.62
N THR A 84 -12.17 10.47 -9.50
CA THR A 84 -12.06 9.15 -8.86
C THR A 84 -13.10 8.20 -9.40
N TYR A 85 -12.64 7.06 -9.89
CA TYR A 85 -13.48 5.96 -10.37
C TYR A 85 -13.23 4.68 -9.55
N SER A 86 -14.22 3.80 -9.51
CA SER A 86 -14.06 2.44 -9.00
C SER A 86 -14.39 1.43 -10.09
N LEU A 87 -13.51 0.45 -10.29
CA LEU A 87 -13.74 -0.72 -11.11
C LEU A 87 -13.99 -1.91 -10.18
N ASN A 88 -15.19 -2.48 -10.24
CA ASN A 88 -15.54 -3.72 -9.58
C ASN A 88 -15.52 -4.85 -10.61
N LEU A 89 -14.93 -5.99 -10.23
CA LEU A 89 -14.93 -7.18 -11.06
C LEU A 89 -14.79 -8.45 -10.22
N ARG A 90 -15.24 -9.56 -10.79
CA ARG A 90 -15.00 -10.92 -10.32
C ARG A 90 -14.13 -11.66 -11.33
N TYR A 91 -13.34 -12.58 -10.84
CA TYR A 91 -12.46 -13.38 -11.69
C TYR A 91 -12.21 -14.77 -11.09
N GLN A 92 -11.73 -15.67 -11.95
CA GLN A 92 -11.16 -16.95 -11.58
C GLN A 92 -9.66 -16.96 -11.91
N GLY A 93 -8.82 -17.23 -10.91
CA GLY A 93 -7.37 -17.37 -11.07
C GLY A 93 -6.89 -18.81 -10.89
N GLU A 94 -5.58 -19.01 -11.06
CA GLU A 94 -4.90 -20.31 -10.88
C GLU A 94 -4.24 -20.39 -9.48
N LEU A 95 -4.50 -21.47 -8.74
CA LEU A 95 -3.70 -21.87 -7.58
C LEU A 95 -2.67 -22.92 -8.02
N ASN A 96 -1.55 -22.42 -8.54
CA ASN A 96 -0.56 -23.22 -9.26
C ASN A 96 0.44 -23.96 -8.33
N ASN A 97 1.37 -24.74 -8.89
CA ASN A 97 2.44 -25.45 -8.15
C ASN A 97 3.86 -24.93 -8.48
N GLN A 98 4.00 -23.71 -9.02
CA GLN A 98 5.23 -23.18 -9.64
C GLN A 98 6.03 -22.23 -8.75
N LEU A 99 5.72 -22.13 -7.45
CA LEU A 99 6.39 -21.23 -6.48
C LEU A 99 6.40 -19.74 -6.91
N GLN A 100 5.44 -19.32 -7.74
CA GLN A 100 5.27 -17.97 -8.24
C GLN A 100 3.78 -17.59 -8.30
N GLY A 101 3.47 -16.30 -8.22
CA GLY A 101 2.08 -15.84 -8.09
C GLY A 101 1.47 -16.35 -6.79
N PHE A 102 0.20 -16.75 -6.83
CA PHE A 102 -0.42 -17.48 -5.73
C PHE A 102 -0.36 -18.98 -6.01
N TYR A 103 0.40 -19.72 -5.19
CA TYR A 103 0.71 -21.12 -5.43
C TYR A 103 0.45 -21.96 -4.19
N LYS A 104 0.21 -23.26 -4.39
CA LYS A 104 0.15 -24.26 -3.33
C LYS A 104 1.44 -25.08 -3.27
N SER A 105 1.77 -25.47 -2.06
CA SER A 105 2.89 -26.33 -1.69
C SER A 105 2.38 -27.42 -0.75
N HIS A 106 3.12 -28.51 -0.69
CA HIS A 106 2.73 -29.69 0.07
C HIS A 106 3.86 -30.08 1.01
N TYR A 107 3.50 -30.63 2.17
CA TYR A 107 4.47 -31.21 3.07
C TYR A 107 3.89 -32.41 3.82
N GLN A 108 4.75 -33.32 4.25
CA GLN A 108 4.34 -34.48 5.04
C GLN A 108 4.41 -34.15 6.53
N SER A 109 3.35 -34.47 7.24
CA SER A 109 3.36 -34.48 8.71
C SER A 109 4.15 -35.70 9.22
N PRO A 110 4.53 -35.72 10.51
CA PRO A 110 5.14 -36.91 11.12
C PRO A 110 4.26 -38.17 11.07
N SER A 111 2.93 -38.03 10.92
CA SER A 111 2.00 -39.15 10.78
C SER A 111 1.86 -39.65 9.33
N GLY A 112 2.62 -39.08 8.38
CA GLY A 112 2.54 -39.41 6.95
C GLY A 112 1.37 -38.76 6.21
N GLU A 113 0.68 -37.80 6.83
CA GLU A 113 -0.41 -37.07 6.20
C GLU A 113 0.13 -35.93 5.33
N THR A 114 -0.35 -35.81 4.10
CA THR A 114 0.01 -34.71 3.21
C THR A 114 -0.79 -33.46 3.58
N ARG A 115 -0.10 -32.42 4.06
CA ARG A 115 -0.65 -31.10 4.37
C ARG A 115 -0.41 -30.14 3.22
N ILE A 116 -1.36 -29.22 3.02
CA ILE A 116 -1.31 -28.20 1.97
C ILE A 116 -1.10 -26.83 2.62
N ALA A 117 -0.22 -26.03 2.02
CA ALA A 117 -0.09 -24.60 2.32
C ALA A 117 -0.10 -23.82 1.01
N ALA A 118 -0.81 -22.70 0.97
CA ALA A 118 -0.76 -21.75 -0.14
C ALA A 118 -0.04 -20.47 0.28
N SER A 119 0.76 -19.93 -0.63
CA SER A 119 1.59 -18.75 -0.38
C SER A 119 1.75 -17.94 -1.66
N THR A 120 2.11 -16.68 -1.50
CA THR A 120 2.33 -15.74 -2.59
C THR A 120 3.80 -15.43 -2.78
N GLN A 121 4.25 -15.41 -4.03
CA GLN A 121 5.54 -14.85 -4.45
C GLN A 121 5.29 -13.98 -5.68
N PHE A 122 5.22 -12.67 -5.48
CA PHE A 122 4.81 -11.72 -6.54
C PHE A 122 5.96 -10.97 -7.18
N SER A 123 7.10 -10.86 -6.52
CA SER A 123 8.24 -10.18 -7.11
C SER A 123 8.87 -11.02 -8.23
N PRO A 124 9.12 -10.45 -9.43
CA PRO A 124 8.93 -9.04 -9.77
C PRO A 124 7.54 -8.67 -10.35
N THR A 125 6.86 -9.57 -11.07
CA THR A 125 5.67 -9.26 -11.89
C THR A 125 4.60 -10.34 -11.85
N ASP A 126 4.44 -11.02 -10.71
CA ASP A 126 3.54 -12.16 -10.56
C ASP A 126 2.28 -11.84 -9.71
N ALA A 127 2.11 -10.61 -9.23
CA ALA A 127 0.86 -10.20 -8.59
C ALA A 127 -0.33 -10.34 -9.57
N ARG A 128 -0.10 -9.99 -10.84
CA ARG A 128 -1.04 -10.16 -11.97
C ARG A 128 -1.53 -11.60 -12.23
N ARG A 129 -0.93 -12.61 -11.57
CA ARG A 129 -1.40 -14.01 -11.63
C ARG A 129 -2.40 -14.35 -10.52
N ALA A 130 -2.40 -13.57 -9.44
CA ALA A 130 -3.27 -13.80 -8.29
C ALA A 130 -4.52 -12.94 -8.36
N PHE A 131 -4.39 -11.68 -8.81
CA PHE A 131 -5.49 -10.72 -8.97
C PHE A 131 -5.15 -9.72 -10.10
N PRO A 132 -6.14 -9.26 -10.89
CA PRO A 132 -5.89 -8.23 -11.88
C PRO A 132 -5.45 -6.90 -11.23
N CYS A 133 -4.40 -6.28 -11.76
CA CYS A 133 -3.85 -5.07 -11.14
C CYS A 133 -2.93 -4.26 -12.06
N PHE A 134 -2.64 -3.02 -11.68
CA PHE A 134 -1.59 -2.21 -12.31
C PHE A 134 -0.22 -2.67 -11.82
N ASP A 135 0.22 -3.85 -12.28
CA ASP A 135 1.42 -4.54 -11.77
C ASP A 135 2.75 -3.96 -12.28
N GLU A 136 3.02 -2.70 -11.94
CA GLU A 136 4.31 -2.03 -12.14
C GLU A 136 4.74 -1.32 -10.84
N PRO A 137 6.04 -1.27 -10.51
CA PRO A 137 6.53 -0.74 -9.23
C PRO A 137 6.13 0.72 -8.91
N TYR A 138 5.85 1.52 -9.93
CA TYR A 138 5.45 2.93 -9.78
C TYR A 138 3.99 3.08 -9.32
N PHE A 139 3.11 2.13 -9.65
CA PHE A 139 1.70 2.16 -9.24
C PHE A 139 1.54 1.62 -7.83
N LYS A 140 1.89 2.46 -6.86
CA LYS A 140 1.63 2.16 -5.46
C LYS A 140 0.15 2.33 -5.14
N ALA A 141 -0.34 1.47 -4.26
CA ALA A 141 -1.71 1.54 -3.78
C ALA A 141 -1.77 1.08 -2.32
N LYS A 142 -2.90 1.36 -1.69
CA LYS A 142 -3.27 0.75 -0.42
C LYS A 142 -4.13 -0.48 -0.66
N PHE A 143 -3.93 -1.53 0.13
CA PHE A 143 -4.60 -2.80 -0.05
C PHE A 143 -5.40 -3.19 1.19
N THR A 144 -6.66 -3.52 1.00
CA THR A 144 -7.51 -4.16 2.02
C THR A 144 -7.78 -5.58 1.55
N ILE A 145 -7.41 -6.59 2.35
CA ILE A 145 -7.36 -7.98 1.91
C ILE A 145 -8.33 -8.82 2.74
N ARG A 146 -9.11 -9.67 2.07
CA ARG A 146 -10.01 -10.65 2.67
C ARG A 146 -9.72 -12.02 2.11
N LEU A 147 -9.50 -13.01 2.98
CA LEU A 147 -9.13 -14.37 2.58
C LEU A 147 -10.13 -15.37 3.15
N ALA A 148 -10.74 -16.18 2.29
CA ALA A 148 -11.61 -17.26 2.72
C ALA A 148 -10.78 -18.50 2.98
N ARG A 149 -10.90 -19.10 4.16
CA ARG A 149 -10.16 -20.30 4.53
C ARG A 149 -11.04 -21.35 5.21
N PRO A 150 -10.66 -22.64 5.11
CA PRO A 150 -11.20 -23.68 5.98
C PRO A 150 -10.87 -23.43 7.47
N GLY A 151 -11.72 -23.92 8.37
CA GLY A 151 -11.58 -23.73 9.81
C GLY A 151 -10.36 -24.39 10.45
N ASN A 152 -9.74 -25.36 9.78
CA ASN A 152 -8.50 -26.02 10.21
C ASN A 152 -7.22 -25.31 9.72
N MET A 153 -7.34 -24.20 8.99
CA MET A 153 -6.21 -23.38 8.54
C MET A 153 -6.24 -22.00 9.21
N SER A 154 -5.11 -21.31 9.16
CA SER A 154 -4.94 -19.90 9.48
C SER A 154 -4.48 -19.14 8.24
N THR A 155 -4.76 -17.84 8.18
CA THR A 155 -4.18 -16.96 7.15
C THR A 155 -3.21 -15.95 7.75
N LEU A 156 -2.29 -15.48 6.91
CA LEU A 156 -1.41 -14.35 7.16
C LEU A 156 -1.50 -13.38 5.99
N SER A 157 -1.29 -12.11 6.25
CA SER A 157 -1.21 -11.06 5.24
C SER A 157 -0.22 -9.99 5.69
N ASN A 158 -0.06 -8.91 4.91
CA ASN A 158 0.79 -7.78 5.25
C ASN A 158 0.39 -7.10 6.58
N MET A 159 -0.91 -7.01 6.84
CA MET A 159 -1.44 -6.37 8.06
C MET A 159 -1.84 -7.42 9.11
N PRO A 160 -1.98 -7.05 10.39
CA PRO A 160 -2.53 -7.93 11.41
C PRO A 160 -3.98 -8.33 11.09
N LEU A 161 -4.36 -9.56 11.43
CA LEU A 161 -5.75 -10.02 11.33
C LEU A 161 -6.66 -9.15 12.22
N GLU A 162 -7.65 -8.49 11.63
CA GLU A 162 -8.61 -7.65 12.36
C GLU A 162 -9.75 -8.49 12.93
N ARG A 163 -10.39 -9.32 12.09
CA ARG A 163 -11.48 -10.20 12.49
C ARG A 163 -11.68 -11.38 11.54
N SER A 164 -12.29 -12.44 12.05
CA SER A 164 -12.76 -13.59 11.27
C SER A 164 -14.29 -13.67 11.32
N GLU A 165 -14.92 -13.92 10.18
CA GLU A 165 -16.38 -14.01 10.03
C GLU A 165 -16.73 -15.36 9.39
N ILE A 166 -17.86 -15.97 9.77
CA ILE A 166 -18.31 -17.22 9.13
C ILE A 166 -18.66 -16.94 7.67
N LEU A 167 -18.27 -17.85 6.77
CA LEU A 167 -18.71 -17.86 5.38
C LEU A 167 -19.86 -18.87 5.21
N PRO A 168 -21.13 -18.43 5.23
CA PRO A 168 -22.28 -19.35 5.26
C PRO A 168 -22.54 -20.06 3.92
N THR A 169 -21.92 -19.61 2.83
CA THR A 169 -22.22 -20.07 1.46
C THR A 169 -21.41 -21.29 1.02
N VAL A 170 -20.63 -21.90 1.92
CA VAL A 170 -19.79 -23.07 1.62
C VAL A 170 -20.08 -24.16 2.64
N GLU A 171 -20.32 -25.39 2.19
CA GLU A 171 -20.44 -26.55 3.09
C GLU A 171 -19.13 -26.76 3.84
N GLY A 172 -19.22 -26.89 5.17
CA GLY A 172 -18.08 -26.96 6.08
C GLY A 172 -17.80 -25.62 6.78
N ALA A 173 -17.02 -25.66 7.87
CA ALA A 173 -16.69 -24.48 8.65
C ALA A 173 -15.65 -23.60 7.91
N TRP A 174 -16.11 -22.74 6.99
CA TRP A 174 -15.28 -21.73 6.32
C TRP A 174 -15.41 -20.36 6.97
N TYR A 175 -14.33 -19.58 6.91
CA TYR A 175 -14.26 -18.25 7.49
C TYR A 175 -13.63 -17.26 6.52
N TRP A 176 -14.11 -16.02 6.53
CA TRP A 176 -13.44 -14.86 5.97
C TRP A 176 -12.55 -14.21 7.03
N ASP A 177 -11.26 -14.19 6.79
CA ASP A 177 -10.30 -13.41 7.56
C ASP A 177 -10.13 -12.03 6.91
N ASN A 178 -10.33 -10.97 7.70
CA ASN A 178 -10.28 -9.57 7.25
C ASN A 178 -8.99 -8.90 7.73
N TYR A 179 -8.26 -8.31 6.79
CA TYR A 179 -7.05 -7.53 7.04
C TYR A 179 -7.29 -6.06 6.70
N PRO A 180 -6.90 -5.13 7.60
CA PRO A 180 -7.12 -3.71 7.40
C PRO A 180 -6.24 -3.15 6.26
N GLU A 181 -6.50 -1.91 5.88
CA GLU A 181 -5.79 -1.20 4.82
C GLU A 181 -4.27 -1.11 5.10
N THR A 182 -3.44 -1.49 4.13
CA THR A 182 -1.98 -1.31 4.18
C THR A 182 -1.57 0.16 4.02
N PRO A 183 -0.35 0.53 4.43
CA PRO A 183 0.33 1.69 3.85
C PRO A 183 0.40 1.60 2.32
N GLU A 184 0.64 2.73 1.67
CA GLU A 184 0.85 2.77 0.22
C GLU A 184 2.12 2.00 -0.16
N MET A 185 1.96 0.98 -1.01
CA MET A 185 3.04 0.09 -1.41
C MET A 185 2.82 -0.46 -2.83
N PRO A 186 3.87 -0.92 -3.53
CA PRO A 186 3.73 -1.57 -4.83
C PRO A 186 3.10 -2.98 -4.73
N THR A 187 2.50 -3.44 -5.82
CA THR A 187 1.80 -4.73 -5.94
C THR A 187 2.66 -5.94 -5.57
N TYR A 188 3.95 -5.93 -5.93
CA TYR A 188 4.85 -7.06 -5.66
C TYR A 188 5.15 -7.30 -4.17
N LEU A 189 4.83 -6.34 -3.29
CA LEU A 189 4.95 -6.49 -1.83
C LEU A 189 3.69 -7.05 -1.17
N VAL A 190 2.57 -7.15 -1.90
CA VAL A 190 1.39 -7.83 -1.39
C VAL A 190 1.77 -9.27 -1.09
N ALA A 191 1.45 -9.74 0.11
CA ALA A 191 1.79 -11.08 0.53
C ALA A 191 0.67 -11.65 1.39
N PHE A 192 0.28 -12.89 1.10
CA PHE A 192 -0.59 -13.65 1.96
C PHE A 192 -0.28 -15.15 1.93
N VAL A 193 -0.59 -15.82 3.04
CA VAL A 193 -0.34 -17.24 3.25
C VAL A 193 -1.58 -17.88 3.84
N MET A 194 -1.90 -19.09 3.44
CA MET A 194 -2.94 -19.93 4.03
C MET A 194 -2.37 -21.30 4.35
N SER A 195 -2.36 -21.67 5.63
CA SER A 195 -1.72 -22.91 6.07
C SER A 195 -2.20 -23.32 7.45
N ASP A 196 -1.87 -24.55 7.87
CA ASP A 196 -2.01 -25.03 9.24
C ASP A 196 -0.73 -24.85 10.09
N LEU A 197 0.17 -23.95 9.67
CA LEU A 197 1.35 -23.61 10.45
C LEU A 197 0.96 -22.98 11.79
N ILE A 198 1.83 -23.15 12.79
CA ILE A 198 1.69 -22.55 14.12
C ILE A 198 2.83 -21.59 14.39
N SER A 199 2.60 -20.62 15.27
CA SER A 199 3.55 -19.55 15.53
C SER A 199 4.16 -19.62 16.93
N MET A 200 5.43 -19.26 17.02
CA MET A 200 6.08 -18.87 18.26
C MET A 200 6.20 -17.34 18.29
N GLN A 201 5.81 -16.74 19.41
CA GLN A 201 5.90 -15.29 19.62
C GLN A 201 7.26 -14.94 20.25
N SER A 202 7.89 -13.86 19.76
CA SER A 202 9.08 -13.26 20.37
C SER A 202 8.81 -12.70 21.78
N SER A 203 9.89 -12.49 22.53
CA SER A 203 9.83 -11.95 23.90
C SER A 203 9.20 -10.56 23.99
N ASP A 204 9.42 -9.71 23.00
CA ASP A 204 8.84 -8.36 22.90
C ASP A 204 7.42 -8.34 22.29
N ARG A 205 6.89 -9.50 21.92
CA ARG A 205 5.57 -9.70 21.30
C ARG A 205 5.34 -9.00 19.96
N ASN A 206 6.40 -8.51 19.31
CA ASN A 206 6.29 -7.84 18.02
C ASN A 206 6.48 -8.79 16.82
N ILE A 207 7.11 -9.95 17.03
CA ILE A 207 7.46 -10.88 15.95
C ILE A 207 6.86 -12.26 16.20
N LYS A 208 6.28 -12.85 15.17
CA LYS A 208 5.83 -14.25 15.15
C LYS A 208 6.64 -15.03 14.14
N VAL A 209 7.23 -16.15 14.57
CA VAL A 209 7.90 -17.11 13.69
C VAL A 209 6.94 -18.26 13.44
N TRP A 210 6.53 -18.45 12.19
CA TRP A 210 5.59 -19.49 11.78
C TRP A 210 6.35 -20.71 11.26
N ALA A 211 5.96 -21.89 11.74
CA ALA A 211 6.57 -23.14 11.34
C ALA A 211 5.57 -24.29 11.39
N ARG A 212 5.94 -25.42 10.79
CA ARG A 212 5.18 -26.67 10.96
C ARG A 212 5.28 -27.08 12.42
N LYS A 213 4.23 -27.74 12.92
CA LYS A 213 4.07 -28.04 14.34
C LYS A 213 5.28 -28.78 14.93
N GLU A 214 5.84 -29.73 14.19
CA GLU A 214 7.00 -30.54 14.56
C GLU A 214 8.32 -29.75 14.64
N TYR A 215 8.40 -28.59 13.98
CA TYR A 215 9.59 -27.72 13.98
C TYR A 215 9.43 -26.48 14.86
N LEU A 216 8.30 -26.33 15.56
CA LEU A 216 8.06 -25.13 16.38
C LEU A 216 9.16 -24.92 17.43
N SER A 217 9.65 -25.98 18.07
CA SER A 217 10.73 -25.90 19.07
C SER A 217 12.06 -25.38 18.50
N GLN A 218 12.28 -25.52 17.19
CA GLN A 218 13.48 -25.03 16.50
C GLN A 218 13.39 -23.53 16.19
N THR A 219 12.20 -22.92 16.31
CA THR A 219 12.01 -21.48 16.03
C THR A 219 12.47 -20.55 17.17
N ASN A 220 12.85 -21.11 18.33
CA ASN A 220 13.29 -20.35 19.52
C ASN A 220 14.43 -19.36 19.22
N TYR A 221 15.44 -19.80 18.45
CA TYR A 221 16.56 -18.92 18.10
C TYR A 221 16.08 -17.73 17.25
N ALA A 222 15.31 -18.01 16.20
CA ALA A 222 14.77 -16.98 15.32
C ALA A 222 13.88 -15.98 16.07
N ALA A 223 12.98 -16.47 16.94
CA ALA A 223 12.08 -15.64 17.74
C ALA A 223 12.83 -14.72 18.73
N ASN A 224 14.00 -15.15 19.22
CA ASN A 224 14.82 -14.38 20.16
C ASN A 224 15.78 -13.40 19.49
N ILE A 225 16.36 -13.76 18.34
CA ILE A 225 17.34 -12.91 17.66
C ILE A 225 16.67 -11.83 16.79
N ALA A 226 15.51 -12.12 16.20
CA ALA A 226 14.84 -11.20 15.27
C ALA A 226 14.53 -9.82 15.86
N PRO A 227 14.03 -9.67 17.11
CA PRO A 227 13.83 -8.34 17.71
C PRO A 227 15.13 -7.55 17.86
N THR A 228 16.24 -8.24 18.14
CA THR A 228 17.56 -7.60 18.26
C THR A 228 18.05 -7.10 16.92
N ILE A 229 17.88 -7.88 15.86
CA ILE A 229 18.24 -7.49 14.48
C ILE A 229 17.37 -6.31 14.00
N LEU A 230 16.04 -6.36 14.23
CA LEU A 230 15.15 -5.27 13.84
C LEU A 230 15.55 -3.95 14.53
N ARG A 231 15.75 -3.98 15.85
CA ARG A 231 16.20 -2.80 16.61
C ARG A 231 17.54 -2.27 16.12
N TYR A 232 18.48 -3.15 15.77
CA TYR A 232 19.74 -2.73 15.16
C TYR A 232 19.53 -1.96 13.86
N PHE A 233 18.69 -2.46 12.95
CA PHE A 233 18.40 -1.76 11.71
C PHE A 233 17.63 -0.45 11.93
N GLU A 234 16.68 -0.42 12.86
CA GLU A 234 15.98 0.82 13.23
C GLU A 234 16.97 1.90 13.70
N ASP A 235 17.89 1.55 14.59
CA ASP A 235 18.92 2.49 15.08
C ASP A 235 19.89 2.88 13.96
N TYR A 236 20.34 1.92 13.16
CA TYR A 236 21.24 2.16 12.03
C TYR A 236 20.63 3.12 11.01
N PHE A 237 19.41 2.85 10.54
CA PHE A 237 18.73 3.70 9.55
C PHE A 237 18.33 5.06 10.14
N ARG A 238 18.06 5.15 11.45
CA ARG A 238 17.84 6.44 12.12
C ARG A 238 19.11 7.31 12.10
N VAL A 239 20.28 6.72 12.36
CA VAL A 239 21.56 7.45 12.31
C VAL A 239 21.92 7.78 10.86
N TYR A 240 21.84 6.81 9.96
CA TYR A 240 22.12 7.01 8.54
C TYR A 240 21.23 8.09 7.93
N GLY A 241 19.91 8.05 8.19
CA GLY A 241 18.96 9.05 7.71
C GLY A 241 19.28 10.45 8.22
N LYS A 242 19.71 10.60 9.49
CA LYS A 242 20.17 11.89 10.03
C LYS A 242 21.43 12.39 9.32
N LEU A 243 22.39 11.51 9.03
CA LEU A 243 23.64 11.86 8.34
C LEU A 243 23.36 12.28 6.89
N VAL A 244 22.56 11.51 6.17
CA VAL A 244 22.15 11.85 4.79
C VAL A 244 21.41 13.17 4.77
N LYS A 245 20.43 13.35 5.66
CA LYS A 245 19.70 14.62 5.80
C LYS A 245 20.65 15.79 6.04
N LYS A 246 21.56 15.67 7.01
CA LYS A 246 22.55 16.71 7.31
C LYS A 246 23.43 17.04 6.09
N ARG A 247 23.89 16.03 5.37
CA ARG A 247 24.73 16.21 4.17
C ARG A 247 23.97 16.93 3.05
N ILE A 248 22.72 16.54 2.81
CA ILE A 248 21.84 17.23 1.85
C ILE A 248 21.64 18.68 2.30
N GLU A 249 21.34 18.93 3.57
CA GLU A 249 21.16 20.28 4.09
C GLU A 249 22.44 21.14 3.98
N GLU A 250 23.62 20.56 4.14
CA GLU A 250 24.90 21.25 3.96
C GLU A 250 25.17 21.57 2.47
N GLU A 251 24.92 20.62 1.57
CA GLU A 251 25.15 20.79 0.13
C GLU A 251 24.16 21.78 -0.51
N TYR A 252 22.89 21.74 -0.10
CA TYR A 252 21.86 22.64 -0.63
C TYR A 252 21.87 24.03 0.00
N ARG A 253 22.49 24.23 1.18
CA ARG A 253 22.56 25.55 1.86
C ARG A 253 23.16 26.65 0.99
N ASP A 254 24.08 26.29 0.10
CA ASP A 254 24.79 27.21 -0.79
C ASP A 254 24.15 27.31 -2.19
N MET A 255 23.21 26.42 -2.50
CA MET A 255 22.43 26.43 -3.76
C MET A 255 21.11 27.19 -3.64
N GLU A 256 20.65 27.48 -2.42
CA GLU A 256 19.46 28.33 -2.19
C GLU A 256 19.72 29.75 -2.69
N ALA A 257 18.95 30.18 -3.71
CA ALA A 257 19.02 31.52 -4.26
C ALA A 257 18.76 32.57 -3.15
N GLU A 258 19.45 33.72 -3.22
CA GLU A 258 19.39 34.79 -2.21
C GLU A 258 17.96 35.30 -1.98
N GLU A 259 17.10 35.20 -3.00
CA GLU A 259 15.67 35.53 -2.97
C GLU A 259 14.84 34.69 -1.98
N GLN A 260 15.34 33.52 -1.56
CA GLN A 260 14.70 32.65 -0.56
C GLN A 260 15.21 32.87 0.88
N ALA A 261 15.94 33.97 1.13
CA ALA A 261 16.63 34.23 2.41
C ALA A 261 15.74 34.10 3.67
N GLY A 262 14.43 34.37 3.58
CA GLY A 262 13.50 34.26 4.71
C GLY A 262 13.26 32.84 5.24
N PHE A 263 13.67 31.80 4.50
CA PHE A 263 13.54 30.39 4.92
C PHE A 263 14.87 29.77 5.37
N ARG A 264 15.95 30.56 5.40
CA ARG A 264 17.29 30.09 5.82
C ARG A 264 17.46 30.21 7.33
N ALA A 265 18.08 29.20 7.94
CA ALA A 265 18.41 29.26 9.36
C ALA A 265 19.36 30.45 9.65
N GLY A 266 18.94 31.37 10.53
CA GLY A 266 19.73 32.54 10.93
C GLY A 266 19.58 33.79 10.03
N ARG A 267 18.75 33.74 8.99
CA ARG A 267 18.33 34.93 8.23
C ARG A 267 16.90 35.30 8.60
N SER A 268 16.64 36.59 8.78
CA SER A 268 15.32 37.10 9.16
C SER A 268 14.59 37.62 7.93
N THR A 269 13.26 37.48 7.89
CA THR A 269 12.39 38.15 6.90
C THR A 269 12.47 39.69 6.98
N VAL A 270 13.16 40.22 8.00
CA VAL A 270 13.43 41.64 8.21
C VAL A 270 14.19 42.28 7.03
N ASP A 271 15.12 41.58 6.39
CA ASP A 271 15.88 42.15 5.26
C ASP A 271 14.95 42.41 4.05
N HIS A 272 13.99 41.51 3.80
CA HIS A 272 12.97 41.69 2.75
C HIS A 272 11.99 42.81 3.07
N LEU A 273 11.63 42.97 4.35
CA LEU A 273 10.80 44.08 4.82
C LEU A 273 11.48 45.43 4.55
N PHE A 274 12.78 45.55 4.81
CA PHE A 274 13.54 46.78 4.55
C PHE A 274 13.55 47.14 3.06
N THR A 275 13.79 46.16 2.17
CA THR A 275 13.75 46.38 0.72
C THR A 275 12.35 46.81 0.25
N LEU A 276 11.29 46.16 0.75
CA LEU A 276 9.91 46.54 0.44
C LEU A 276 9.60 47.97 0.90
N THR A 277 10.02 48.34 2.12
CA THR A 277 9.85 49.71 2.63
C THR A 277 10.53 50.74 1.73
N GLN A 278 11.78 50.50 1.29
CA GLN A 278 12.46 51.42 0.38
C GLN A 278 11.76 51.57 -0.98
N ILE A 279 11.21 50.48 -1.52
CA ILE A 279 10.45 50.52 -2.78
C ILE A 279 9.16 51.35 -2.59
N ILE A 280 8.45 51.14 -1.48
CA ILE A 280 7.23 51.88 -1.13
C ILE A 280 7.54 53.38 -1.01
N GLU A 281 8.55 53.75 -0.23
CA GLU A 281 8.95 55.15 0.00
C GLU A 281 9.33 55.85 -1.31
N LYS A 282 10.13 55.20 -2.16
CA LYS A 282 10.59 55.78 -3.44
C LYS A 282 9.45 55.98 -4.42
N LYS A 283 8.44 55.11 -4.41
CA LYS A 283 7.26 55.19 -5.28
C LYS A 283 6.27 56.24 -4.77
N MET A 284 6.07 56.34 -3.45
CA MET A 284 5.31 57.43 -2.82
C MET A 284 5.92 58.80 -3.13
N ALA A 285 7.25 58.95 -3.02
CA ALA A 285 7.95 60.20 -3.34
C ALA A 285 7.78 60.63 -4.81
N ARG A 286 7.46 59.69 -5.71
CA ARG A 286 7.22 59.94 -7.14
C ARG A 286 5.73 60.03 -7.50
N ASN A 287 4.84 60.04 -6.50
CA ASN A 287 3.40 60.05 -6.66
C ASN A 287 2.88 58.94 -7.59
N GLN A 288 3.52 57.77 -7.52
CA GLN A 288 3.15 56.59 -8.31
C GLN A 288 2.26 55.67 -7.48
N GLU A 289 1.19 55.15 -8.09
CA GLU A 289 0.30 54.17 -7.47
C GLU A 289 1.04 52.84 -7.25
N ILE A 290 0.86 52.24 -6.07
CA ILE A 290 1.47 50.97 -5.69
C ILE A 290 0.37 50.04 -5.19
N HIS A 291 0.36 48.82 -5.69
CA HIS A 291 -0.45 47.74 -5.15
C HIS A 291 0.47 46.67 -4.57
N LEU A 292 0.38 46.42 -3.26
CA LEU A 292 1.05 45.29 -2.62
C LEU A 292 0.09 44.10 -2.56
N LEU A 293 0.51 42.98 -3.13
CA LEU A 293 -0.21 41.71 -3.02
C LEU A 293 0.54 40.82 -2.04
N TYR A 294 -0.07 40.57 -0.87
CA TYR A 294 0.43 39.57 0.07
C TYR A 294 -0.26 38.24 -0.23
N ILE A 295 0.51 37.24 -0.63
CA ILE A 295 0.00 35.88 -0.82
C ILE A 295 0.34 35.10 0.45
N ASP A 296 -0.67 34.86 1.30
CA ASP A 296 -0.55 33.96 2.45
C ASP A 296 -0.59 32.51 1.96
N LEU A 297 0.59 31.95 1.69
CA LEU A 297 0.76 30.55 1.33
C LEU A 297 0.68 29.68 2.60
N LYS A 298 -0.51 29.49 3.16
CA LYS A 298 -0.75 28.60 4.32
C LYS A 298 -0.31 27.13 4.13
N LYS A 299 0.13 26.72 2.92
CA LYS A 299 0.32 25.31 2.53
C LYS A 299 1.51 25.03 1.61
N ALA A 300 2.57 25.82 1.63
CA ALA A 300 3.75 25.49 0.81
C ALA A 300 4.54 24.28 1.35
N TYR A 301 4.42 23.95 2.64
CA TYR A 301 5.09 22.82 3.28
C TYR A 301 4.18 22.17 4.32
N ASP A 302 3.24 21.34 3.88
CA ASP A 302 2.56 20.44 4.82
C ASP A 302 3.61 19.48 5.41
N VAL A 303 3.89 19.67 6.69
CA VAL A 303 4.67 18.78 7.53
C VAL A 303 3.88 17.47 7.66
N TYR A 304 4.49 16.35 7.30
CA TYR A 304 3.95 15.02 7.63
C TYR A 304 3.58 14.97 9.12
N PRO A 305 2.40 14.45 9.52
CA PRO A 305 2.06 14.35 10.93
C PRO A 305 3.13 13.53 11.65
N SER A 306 3.90 14.17 12.52
CA SER A 306 4.69 13.46 13.51
C SER A 306 3.71 12.67 14.37
N LEU A 307 3.72 11.34 14.24
CA LEU A 307 3.12 10.45 15.22
C LEU A 307 3.60 10.89 16.61
N ASN A 308 2.64 11.26 17.47
CA ASN A 308 2.89 11.57 18.87
C ASN A 308 3.37 10.29 19.58
N CYS A 309 4.68 10.03 19.55
CA CYS A 309 5.33 9.12 20.48
C CYS A 309 5.76 9.93 21.71
N GLY A 310 5.30 9.48 22.89
CA GLY A 310 5.21 10.24 24.12
C GLY A 310 6.46 11.02 24.56
N LYS A 311 6.22 12.19 25.16
CA LYS A 311 7.25 12.99 25.83
C LYS A 311 7.79 12.21 27.05
N PRO A 312 9.13 12.08 27.23
CA PRO A 312 9.68 11.64 28.51
C PRO A 312 9.51 12.76 29.55
N SER A 313 9.04 12.38 30.74
CA SER A 313 8.84 13.27 31.88
C SER A 313 10.19 13.83 32.37
N ARG A 314 10.39 15.13 32.24
CA ARG A 314 11.47 15.83 32.94
C ARG A 314 11.02 16.07 34.39
N LYS A 315 11.45 15.21 35.31
CA LYS A 315 11.46 15.53 36.74
C LYS A 315 12.46 16.68 36.95
N ARG A 316 11.95 17.83 37.42
CA ARG A 316 12.79 18.87 38.04
C ARG A 316 13.29 18.33 39.37
N ILE A 317 14.60 18.28 39.54
CA ILE A 317 15.23 18.19 40.86
C ILE A 317 15.44 19.63 41.30
N SER A 318 14.75 20.04 42.36
CA SER A 318 15.00 21.29 43.08
C SER A 318 16.12 21.08 44.08
N ALA A 319 17.07 22.01 44.11
CA ALA A 319 17.75 22.39 45.35
C ALA A 319 16.84 23.35 46.12
#